data_AF-A0A931ZY63-F1
#
_entry.id   AF-A0A931ZY63-F1
#
_cell.length_a   1.000
_cell.length_b   1.000
_cell.length_c   1.000
_cell.angle_alpha   90.00
_cell.angle_beta   90.00
_cell.angle_gamma   90.00
#
_symmetry.space_group_name_H-M   'P 1'
#
loop_
_entity.id
_entity.type
_entity.pdbx_description
1 polymer ?
#
loop_
_entity_poly.entity_id
_entity_poly.type
_entity_poly.pdbx_seq_one_letter_code
_entity_poly.pdbx_strand_id
1 'polypeptide(L)' 'MPSTSESEAQNPSDGAVVAEVLKGHTDAFAVLIRRYQQRLYNYLFRFTHHKEDCEDLVEETFAAAFQKL' A
#
# COMPACT_ATOMS: atom_id res chain seq x y z
N MET A 1 22.41 19.21 21.36
CA MET A 1 21.16 19.21 20.56
C MET A 1 21.50 18.65 19.19
N PRO A 2 21.16 17.41 18.84
CA PRO A 2 21.30 16.93 17.48
C PRO A 2 20.06 17.33 16.67
N SER A 3 20.32 18.09 15.62
CA SER A 3 19.47 18.32 14.47
C SER A 3 19.55 17.11 13.55
N THR A 4 18.43 16.40 13.33
CA THR A 4 18.18 15.59 12.11
C THR A 4 16.64 15.41 12.04
N SER A 5 15.84 16.16 11.27
CA SER A 5 15.69 16.09 9.81
C SER A 5 15.75 14.68 9.20
N GLU A 6 15.21 13.65 9.87
CA GLU A 6 15.14 12.27 9.32
C GLU A 6 13.84 11.96 8.55
N SER A 7 12.81 12.81 8.57
CA SER A 7 11.48 12.42 8.03
C SER A 7 11.19 12.79 6.58
N GLU A 8 12.11 13.38 5.81
CA GLU A 8 11.81 13.85 4.44
C GLU A 8 12.56 13.15 3.29
N ALA A 9 13.48 12.20 3.57
CA ALA A 9 14.41 11.72 2.53
C ALA A 9 14.12 10.35 1.89
N GLN A 10 13.15 9.55 2.36
CA GLN A 10 12.93 8.23 1.76
C GLN A 10 11.45 7.90 1.66
N ASN A 11 10.85 8.21 0.51
CA ASN A 11 9.67 7.47 0.07
C ASN A 11 10.21 6.21 -0.62
N PRO A 12 10.33 5.06 0.08
CA PRO A 12 10.99 3.88 -0.47
C PRO A 12 10.35 3.48 -1.80
N SER A 13 11.18 3.00 -2.73
CA SER A 13 10.68 2.41 -3.96
C SER A 13 9.81 1.20 -3.63
N ASP A 14 8.88 0.84 -4.50
CA ASP A 14 8.01 -0.32 -4.24
C ASP A 14 8.83 -1.59 -4.00
N GLY A 15 9.91 -1.77 -4.75
CA GLY A 15 10.83 -2.89 -4.56
C GLY A 15 11.53 -2.88 -3.20
N ALA A 16 11.89 -1.71 -2.67
CA ALA A 16 12.46 -1.60 -1.32
C ALA A 16 11.43 -1.94 -0.25
N VAL A 17 10.17 -1.50 -0.43
CA VAL A 17 9.07 -1.86 0.49
C VAL A 17 8.83 -3.36 0.48
N VAL A 18 8.73 -3.97 -0.71
CA VAL A 18 8.55 -5.42 -0.83
C VAL A 18 9.70 -6.18 -0.19
N ALA A 19 10.95 -5.74 -0.38
CA ALA A 19 12.10 -6.38 0.26
C ALA A 19 12.03 -6.35 1.80
N GLU A 20 11.50 -5.28 2.40
CA GLU A 20 11.29 -5.22 3.85
C GLU A 20 10.14 -6.12 4.32
N VAL A 21 9.05 -6.19 3.56
CA VAL A 21 7.93 -7.11 3.84
C VAL A 21 8.41 -8.56 3.84
N LEU A 22 9.23 -8.95 2.86
CA LEU A 22 9.81 -10.29 2.75
C LEU A 22 10.78 -10.63 3.89
N LYS A 23 11.37 -9.63 4.55
CA LYS A 23 12.20 -9.82 5.76
C LYS A 23 11.36 -9.98 7.04
N GLY A 24 10.03 -9.89 6.94
CA GLY A 24 9.10 -9.98 8.08
C GLY A 24 8.59 -8.62 8.58
N HIS A 25 9.03 -7.51 8.01
CA HIS A 25 8.51 -6.16 8.33
C HIS A 25 7.21 -5.89 7.56
N THR A 26 6.16 -6.61 7.94
CA THR A 26 4.85 -6.57 7.27
C THR A 26 4.18 -5.19 7.30
N ASP A 27 4.52 -4.36 8.28
CA ASP A 27 4.10 -2.97 8.42
C ASP A 27 4.57 -2.08 7.26
N ALA A 28 5.70 -2.43 6.63
CA ALA A 28 6.18 -1.73 5.44
C ALA A 28 5.16 -1.78 4.29
N PHE A 29 4.35 -2.84 4.19
CA PHE A 29 3.32 -2.97 3.16
C PHE A 29 2.26 -1.85 3.20
N ALA A 30 2.05 -1.23 4.36
CA ALA A 30 1.15 -0.08 4.51
C ALA A 30 1.55 1.11 3.62
N VAL A 31 2.83 1.22 3.26
CA VAL A 31 3.32 2.24 2.31
C VAL A 31 2.73 1.99 0.92
N LEU A 32 2.69 0.73 0.46
CA LEU A 32 2.09 0.37 -0.82
C LEU A 32 0.57 0.58 -0.79
N ILE A 33 -0.10 0.17 0.29
CA ILE A 33 -1.54 0.41 0.45
C ILE A 33 -1.84 1.90 0.33
N ARG A 34 -1.18 2.77 1.11
CA ARG A 34 -1.41 4.22 1.06
C ARG A 34 -1.15 4.83 -0.32
N ARG A 35 -0.12 4.33 -1.02
CA ARG A 35 0.27 4.81 -2.36
C ARG A 35 -0.73 4.41 -3.44
N TYR A 36 -1.30 3.21 -3.34
CA TYR A 36 -2.11 2.62 -4.42
C TYR A 36 -3.61 2.59 -4.15
N GLN A 37 -4.06 2.69 -2.89
CA GLN A 37 -5.47 2.57 -2.51
C GLN A 37 -6.38 3.50 -3.30
N GLN A 38 -6.02 4.78 -3.44
CA GLN A 38 -6.89 5.77 -4.09
C GLN A 38 -6.98 5.51 -5.61
N ARG A 39 -5.86 5.10 -6.22
CA ARG A 39 -5.82 4.80 -7.66
C ARG A 39 -6.59 3.52 -7.96
N LEU A 40 -6.44 2.51 -7.12
CA LEU A 40 -7.15 1.24 -7.24
C LEU A 40 -8.65 1.41 -6.98
N TYR A 41 -9.03 2.16 -5.94
CA TYR A 41 -10.42 2.51 -5.66
C TYR A 41 -11.05 3.23 -6.85
N ASN A 42 -10.42 4.29 -7.37
CA ASN A 42 -10.96 5.02 -8.52
C ASN A 42 -11.08 4.14 -9.78
N TYR A 43 -10.20 3.15 -9.94
CA TYR A 43 -10.28 2.20 -11.04
C TYR A 43 -11.47 1.24 -10.86
N LEU A 44 -11.60 0.62 -9.68
CA LEU A 44 -12.66 -0.34 -9.36
C LEU A 44 -14.05 0.30 -9.30
N PHE A 45 -14.13 1.53 -8.78
CA PHE A 45 -15.38 2.28 -8.68
C PHE A 45 -16.06 2.51 -10.04
N ARG A 46 -15.28 2.58 -11.13
CA ARG A 46 -15.81 2.70 -12.51
C ARG A 46 -16.56 1.46 -12.97
N PHE A 47 -16.39 0.33 -12.28
CA PHE A 47 -17.07 -0.93 -12.57
C PHE A 47 -18.17 -1.21 -11.56
N THR A 48 -17.89 -1.06 -10.26
CA THR A 48 -18.86 -1.40 -9.21
C THR A 48 -19.98 -0.37 -9.08
N HIS A 49 -19.70 0.93 -9.23
CA HIS A 49 -20.64 2.04 -8.93
C HIS A 49 -21.23 2.01 -7.51
N HIS A 50 -20.71 1.15 -6.64
CA HIS A 50 -21.10 0.95 -5.25
C HIS A 50 -19.85 1.08 -4.39
N LYS A 51 -19.95 1.88 -3.33
CA LYS A 51 -18.82 2.19 -2.44
C LYS A 51 -18.38 0.95 -1.67
N GLU A 52 -19.30 0.23 -1.02
CA GLU A 52 -19.00 -0.96 -0.20
C GLU A 52 -18.29 -2.02 -1.03
N ASP A 53 -18.88 -2.42 -2.17
CA ASP A 53 -18.24 -3.37 -3.09
C ASP A 53 -16.84 -2.92 -3.57
N CYS A 54 -16.65 -1.61 -3.73
CA CYS A 54 -15.35 -1.07 -4.13
C CYS A 54 -14.32 -1.16 -2.99
N GLU A 55 -14.72 -0.85 -1.76
CA GLU A 55 -13.84 -0.96 -0.58
C GLU A 55 -13.45 -2.42 -0.34
N ASP A 56 -14.42 -3.34 -0.39
CA ASP A 56 -14.19 -4.78 -0.24
C ASP A 56 -13.19 -5.32 -1.28
N LEU A 57 -13.38 -4.94 -2.56
CA LEU A 57 -12.45 -5.36 -3.63
C LEU A 57 -11.05 -4.76 -3.49
N VAL A 58 -10.94 -3.52 -3.01
CA VAL A 58 -9.64 -2.88 -2.74
C VAL A 58 -8.91 -3.66 -1.64
N GLU A 59 -9.60 -3.97 -0.55
CA GLU A 59 -9.05 -4.73 0.57
C GLU A 59 -8.65 -6.15 0.14
N GLU A 60 -9.53 -6.87 -0.57
CA GLU A 60 -9.26 -8.22 -1.08
C GLU A 60 -8.05 -8.23 -2.01
N THR A 61 -7.93 -7.21 -2.88
CA THR A 61 -6.78 -7.09 -3.80
C THR A 61 -5.48 -6.91 -3.04
N PHE A 62 -5.43 -6.06 -2.03
CA PHE A 62 -4.22 -5.87 -1.22
C PHE A 62 -3.90 -7.10 -0.36
N ALA A 63 -4.91 -7.77 0.20
CA ALA A 63 -4.73 -9.01 0.93
C ALA A 63 -4.17 -10.12 0.04
N ALA A 64 -4.72 -10.29 -1.17
CA ALA A 64 -4.24 -11.25 -2.15
C ALA A 64 -2.82 -10.91 -2.66
N ALA A 65 -2.49 -9.63 -2.81
CA ALA A 65 -1.15 -9.19 -3.16
C ALA A 65 -0.15 -9.52 -2.04
N PHE A 66 -0.51 -9.25 -0.78
CA PHE A 66 0.32 -9.54 0.39
C PHE A 66 0.56 -11.05 0.57
N GLN A 67 -0.47 -11.89 0.38
CA GLN A 67 -0.34 -13.36 0.46
C GLN A 67 0.57 -13.97 -0.62
N LYS A 68 0.85 -13.24 -1.71
CA LYS A 68 1.70 -13.68 -2.82
C LYS A 68 3.13 -13.17 -2.73
N LEU A 69 3.47 -12.37 -1.71
CA LEU A 69 4.83 -11.97 -1.38
C LEU A 69 5.53 -13.12 -0.64
#